data_AF-A0A2S5RFV6-F1
#
_entry.id   AF-A0A2S5RFV6-F1
#
_cell.length_a   1.000
_cell.length_b   1.000
_cell.length_c   1.000
_cell.angle_alpha   90.00
_cell.angle_beta   90.00
_cell.angle_gamma   90.00
#
_symmetry.space_group_name_H-M   'P 1'
#
loop_
_entity.id
_entity.type
_entity.pdbx_description
1 polymer ?
#
loop_
_entity_poly.entity_id
_entity_poly.type
_entity_poly.pdbx_seq_one_letter_code
_entity_poly.pdbx_strand_id
1 'polypeptide(L)'
;MTAADFTLSNITTTSATAIGVGNYQGEVNITFAIIPQLNTKLITTNLNALLDNQESTIKQAIINNNSGLTAGDFTLSNITTTSATAIGVGRYQGTVNVTFTIIPQLNTKLKTTNLNALLDNQESTIKQAIITNNSGLTAGDFTLSNITTTSATAIGVGKYQGEVNITFAIIPQLNTKLITTNLNALLDNQESTIKQAIINNNSGLTAGDFTLSNITTTSAIAIGVGKYQGAVNVTFTIIPQLNTKLITTNLNALLDNQESTIKQAVINNNSGLTAVDFTLSNITTTSATAIGVGKYQGAVNVTFTIIPQLNTKLITTNLNALLDNQESTIKQAIINNNSGFTAADFTLSNITTTSATAIGVGRYQGTVNVTFTIIPQLNTKLITTNLNALLDNQESTIKQAIINNNSGLTDADFTLSNITTTSATATGVGNYQGEVNLTFAIPKKIVEIFKDFDPRYNSFYINPQTEQAIKNIDLVKKQVIDVMKKLYPNENFEYLNFDLYFIRSSNDTAGRFYSYNVKVSSINTDFYVGETFISNFSKQREWKIRY
;
A
#
# COMPACT_ATOMS: atom_id res chain seq x y z
N MET A 1 -3.17 -84.28 -119.72
CA MET A 1 -4.03 -83.12 -119.93
C MET A 1 -3.32 -81.88 -119.46
N THR A 2 -3.16 -80.90 -120.33
CA THR A 2 -2.67 -79.55 -120.05
C THR A 2 -3.83 -78.56 -120.16
N ALA A 3 -3.65 -77.31 -119.72
CA ALA A 3 -4.69 -76.29 -119.80
C ALA A 3 -5.15 -75.98 -121.25
N ALA A 4 -4.42 -76.44 -122.28
CA ALA A 4 -4.79 -76.29 -123.68
C ALA A 4 -5.76 -77.38 -124.18
N ASP A 5 -5.97 -78.47 -123.42
CA ASP A 5 -6.78 -79.63 -123.84
C ASP A 5 -8.29 -79.46 -123.55
N PHE A 6 -8.69 -78.36 -122.89
CA PHE A 6 -10.10 -78.06 -122.59
C PHE A 6 -10.35 -76.55 -122.51
N THR A 7 -11.59 -76.13 -122.76
CA THR A 7 -12.10 -74.79 -122.44
C THR A 7 -13.08 -74.86 -121.28
N LEU A 8 -13.12 -73.81 -120.46
CA LEU A 8 -14.14 -73.66 -119.42
C LEU A 8 -15.30 -72.82 -119.93
N SER A 9 -16.52 -73.30 -119.74
CA SER A 9 -17.77 -72.58 -120.01
C SER A 9 -18.69 -72.69 -118.79
N ASN A 10 -19.77 -71.89 -118.77
CA ASN A 10 -20.75 -71.87 -117.68
C ASN A 10 -20.09 -71.73 -116.29
N ILE A 11 -19.05 -70.91 -116.18
CA ILE A 11 -18.34 -70.69 -114.92
C ILE A 11 -19.28 -69.97 -113.94
N THR A 12 -19.58 -70.62 -112.84
CA THR A 12 -20.32 -70.08 -111.70
C THR A 12 -19.41 -69.97 -110.47
N THR A 13 -19.96 -69.54 -109.33
CA THR A 13 -19.22 -69.48 -108.06
C THR A 13 -18.94 -70.84 -107.44
N THR A 14 -19.55 -71.92 -107.95
CA THR A 14 -19.42 -73.28 -107.38
C THR A 14 -19.10 -74.36 -108.42
N SER A 15 -19.12 -74.03 -109.71
CA SER A 15 -18.83 -74.99 -110.77
C SER A 15 -18.37 -74.33 -112.07
N ALA A 16 -17.75 -75.13 -112.92
CA ALA A 16 -17.55 -74.82 -114.34
C ALA A 16 -17.68 -76.11 -115.15
N THR A 17 -18.08 -75.98 -116.41
CA THR A 17 -18.08 -77.10 -117.34
C THR A 17 -16.78 -77.07 -118.13
N ALA A 18 -15.95 -78.11 -117.97
CA ALA A 18 -14.78 -78.32 -118.81
C ALA A 18 -15.20 -79.08 -120.07
N ILE A 19 -15.00 -78.46 -121.23
CA ILE A 19 -15.33 -79.01 -122.54
C ILE A 19 -14.01 -79.38 -123.23
N GLY A 20 -13.86 -80.65 -123.62
CA GLY A 20 -12.66 -81.14 -124.31
C GLY A 20 -12.43 -80.45 -125.67
N VAL A 21 -11.18 -80.14 -125.98
CA VAL A 21 -10.76 -79.49 -127.24
C VAL A 21 -9.82 -80.44 -128.00
N GLY A 22 -9.95 -80.50 -129.33
CA GLY A 22 -9.10 -81.35 -130.18
C GLY A 22 -9.47 -82.84 -130.11
N ASN A 23 -8.52 -83.68 -129.66
CA ASN A 23 -8.69 -85.15 -129.60
C ASN A 23 -9.48 -85.65 -128.37
N TYR A 24 -9.94 -84.75 -127.51
CA TYR A 24 -10.73 -85.07 -126.32
C TYR A 24 -12.20 -84.70 -126.54
N GLN A 25 -13.13 -85.64 -126.32
CA GLN A 25 -14.57 -85.43 -126.49
C GLN A 25 -15.32 -85.61 -125.16
N GLY A 26 -16.36 -84.80 -124.94
CA GLY A 26 -17.22 -84.84 -123.75
C GLY A 26 -17.14 -83.58 -122.89
N GLU A 27 -18.07 -83.49 -121.95
CA GLU A 27 -18.17 -82.39 -120.98
C GLU A 27 -18.08 -82.96 -119.56
N VAL A 28 -17.27 -82.32 -118.72
CA VAL A 28 -17.16 -82.68 -117.30
C VAL A 28 -17.54 -81.47 -116.47
N ASN A 29 -18.55 -81.63 -115.62
CA ASN A 29 -18.88 -80.64 -114.61
C ASN A 29 -17.87 -80.74 -113.46
N ILE A 30 -17.08 -79.70 -113.30
CA ILE A 30 -16.14 -79.55 -112.21
C ILE A 30 -16.80 -78.70 -111.15
N THR A 31 -16.86 -79.22 -109.92
CA THR A 31 -17.29 -78.44 -108.75
C THR A 31 -16.08 -77.95 -107.98
N PHE A 32 -16.12 -76.69 -107.55
CA PHE A 32 -15.09 -76.10 -106.71
C PHE A 32 -15.75 -75.19 -105.66
N ALA A 33 -15.03 -74.91 -104.58
CA ALA A 33 -15.44 -73.93 -103.57
C ALA A 33 -14.48 -72.75 -103.62
N ILE A 34 -15.01 -71.55 -103.82
CA ILE A 34 -14.24 -70.32 -103.67
C ILE A 34 -14.19 -69.99 -102.18
N ILE A 35 -12.99 -69.99 -101.59
CA ILE A 35 -12.81 -69.50 -100.22
C ILE A 35 -12.90 -67.96 -100.24
N PRO A 36 -13.86 -67.35 -99.51
CA PRO A 36 -13.98 -65.89 -99.44
C PRO A 36 -12.71 -65.20 -98.93
N GLN A 37 -12.44 -63.99 -99.40
CA GLN A 37 -11.33 -63.17 -98.87
C GLN A 37 -11.69 -62.59 -97.50
N LEU A 38 -10.75 -62.55 -96.55
CA LEU A 38 -10.97 -62.05 -95.19
C LEU A 38 -11.46 -60.60 -95.19
N ASN A 39 -10.98 -59.78 -96.11
CA ASN A 39 -11.39 -58.38 -96.27
C ASN A 39 -12.87 -58.19 -96.68
N THR A 40 -13.57 -59.26 -97.07
CA THR A 40 -15.03 -59.20 -97.29
C THR A 40 -15.82 -59.11 -96.00
N LYS A 41 -15.20 -59.45 -94.85
CA LYS A 41 -15.79 -59.38 -93.52
C LYS A 41 -15.02 -58.49 -92.56
N LEU A 42 -13.69 -58.46 -92.65
CA LEU A 42 -12.85 -57.53 -91.90
C LEU A 42 -12.77 -56.19 -92.66
N ILE A 43 -13.85 -55.43 -92.61
CA ILE A 43 -14.00 -54.13 -93.29
C ILE A 43 -13.47 -53.00 -92.39
N THR A 44 -13.75 -53.05 -91.10
CA THR A 44 -13.25 -52.09 -90.10
C THR A 44 -11.84 -52.48 -89.68
N THR A 45 -10.84 -51.81 -90.26
CA THR A 45 -9.42 -52.08 -90.03
C THR A 45 -8.79 -51.20 -88.93
N ASN A 46 -9.40 -50.07 -88.59
CA ASN A 46 -9.00 -49.28 -87.42
C ASN A 46 -9.81 -49.75 -86.21
N LEU A 47 -9.13 -50.34 -85.23
CA LEU A 47 -9.73 -50.89 -84.02
C LEU A 47 -9.83 -49.87 -82.88
N ASN A 48 -9.50 -48.60 -83.16
CA ASN A 48 -9.45 -47.50 -82.21
C ASN A 48 -8.47 -47.78 -81.05
N ALA A 49 -8.81 -47.30 -79.85
CA ALA A 49 -7.99 -47.44 -78.66
C ALA A 49 -8.17 -48.82 -78.02
N LEU A 50 -7.06 -49.50 -77.76
CA LEU A 50 -7.01 -50.81 -77.09
C LEU A 50 -6.29 -50.70 -75.75
N LEU A 51 -6.59 -51.65 -74.86
CA LEU A 51 -5.95 -51.76 -73.54
C LEU A 51 -4.50 -52.24 -73.68
N ASP A 52 -4.22 -53.15 -74.59
CA ASP A 52 -2.88 -53.64 -74.88
C ASP A 52 -2.80 -54.15 -76.31
N ASN A 53 -1.60 -54.53 -76.73
CA ASN A 53 -1.37 -55.18 -78.01
C ASN A 53 -1.30 -56.71 -77.88
N GLN A 54 -1.94 -57.31 -76.86
CA GLN A 54 -2.01 -58.76 -76.76
C GLN A 54 -2.92 -59.31 -77.85
N GLU A 55 -2.57 -60.50 -78.35
CA GLU A 55 -3.28 -61.14 -79.45
C GLU A 55 -4.79 -61.28 -79.18
N SER A 56 -5.15 -61.66 -77.95
CA SER A 56 -6.54 -61.80 -77.50
C SER A 56 -7.33 -60.49 -77.58
N THR A 57 -6.74 -59.38 -77.12
CA THR A 57 -7.35 -58.04 -77.14
C THR A 57 -7.60 -57.58 -78.57
N ILE A 58 -6.60 -57.75 -79.44
CA ILE A 58 -6.70 -57.37 -80.86
C ILE A 58 -7.73 -58.26 -81.58
N LYS A 59 -7.73 -59.58 -81.34
CA LYS A 59 -8.73 -60.51 -81.89
C LYS A 59 -10.15 -60.13 -81.47
N GLN A 60 -10.35 -59.86 -80.19
CA GLN A 60 -11.67 -59.46 -79.67
C GLN A 60 -12.12 -58.15 -80.28
N ALA A 61 -11.22 -57.17 -80.43
CA ALA A 61 -11.52 -55.89 -81.07
C ALA A 61 -11.88 -56.06 -82.55
N ILE A 62 -11.19 -56.94 -83.30
CA ILE A 62 -11.56 -57.27 -84.68
C ILE A 62 -12.98 -57.82 -84.74
N ILE A 63 -13.30 -58.82 -83.90
CA ILE A 63 -14.61 -59.48 -83.86
C ILE A 63 -15.72 -58.48 -83.49
N ASN A 64 -15.48 -57.64 -82.49
CA ASN A 64 -16.45 -56.65 -82.03
C ASN A 64 -16.75 -55.60 -83.12
N ASN A 65 -15.74 -55.20 -83.90
CA ASN A 65 -15.88 -54.19 -84.94
C ASN A 65 -16.32 -54.76 -86.30
N ASN A 66 -16.36 -56.08 -86.45
CA ASN A 66 -16.64 -56.76 -87.72
C ASN A 66 -17.57 -57.97 -87.49
N SER A 67 -18.88 -57.74 -87.56
CA SER A 67 -19.89 -58.77 -87.29
C SER A 67 -19.77 -59.97 -88.23
N GLY A 68 -19.90 -61.18 -87.66
CA GLY A 68 -19.85 -62.44 -88.41
C GLY A 68 -18.46 -63.08 -88.50
N LEU A 69 -17.42 -62.42 -87.98
CA LEU A 69 -16.13 -63.05 -87.72
C LEU A 69 -16.10 -63.72 -86.34
N THR A 70 -15.30 -64.77 -86.22
CA THR A 70 -15.00 -65.47 -84.97
C THR A 70 -13.49 -65.61 -84.81
N ALA A 71 -12.99 -65.90 -83.60
CA ALA A 71 -11.56 -66.03 -83.34
C ALA A 71 -10.87 -67.15 -84.15
N GLY A 72 -11.65 -68.10 -84.67
CA GLY A 72 -11.17 -69.19 -85.53
C GLY A 72 -11.08 -68.84 -87.02
N ASP A 73 -11.60 -67.68 -87.45
CA ASP A 73 -11.58 -67.26 -88.87
C ASP A 73 -10.25 -66.64 -89.30
N PHE A 74 -9.39 -66.27 -88.35
CA PHE A 74 -8.11 -65.62 -88.63
C PHE A 74 -7.08 -65.86 -87.52
N THR A 75 -5.80 -65.80 -87.87
CA THR A 75 -4.66 -65.68 -86.94
C THR A 75 -4.05 -64.29 -87.01
N LEU A 76 -3.28 -63.88 -86.01
CA LEU A 76 -2.55 -62.62 -86.04
C LEU A 76 -1.04 -62.87 -86.18
N SER A 77 -0.38 -61.98 -86.90
CA SER A 77 1.08 -61.93 -87.05
C SER A 77 1.55 -60.48 -87.07
N ASN A 78 2.86 -60.25 -86.96
CA ASN A 78 3.46 -58.91 -87.02
C ASN A 78 2.80 -57.90 -86.07
N ILE A 79 2.48 -58.34 -84.85
CA ILE A 79 1.86 -57.48 -83.85
C ILE A 79 2.89 -56.44 -83.36
N THR A 80 2.54 -55.16 -83.52
CA THR A 80 3.30 -54.02 -83.02
C THR A 80 2.48 -53.26 -81.97
N THR A 81 2.94 -52.10 -81.52
CA THR A 81 2.17 -51.22 -80.62
C THR A 81 1.09 -50.41 -81.35
N THR A 82 1.05 -50.45 -82.68
CA THR A 82 0.10 -49.65 -83.48
C THR A 82 -0.66 -50.44 -84.54
N SER A 83 -0.28 -51.70 -84.76
CA SER A 83 -0.86 -52.52 -85.84
C SER A 83 -0.65 -54.02 -85.63
N ALA A 84 -1.41 -54.82 -86.37
CA ALA A 84 -1.19 -56.25 -86.54
C ALA A 84 -1.66 -56.69 -87.94
N THR A 85 -1.21 -57.83 -88.42
CA THR A 85 -1.69 -58.44 -89.67
C THR A 85 -2.60 -59.63 -89.34
N ALA A 86 -3.87 -59.53 -89.68
CA ALA A 86 -4.82 -60.64 -89.62
C ALA A 86 -4.71 -61.51 -90.88
N ILE A 87 -4.56 -62.82 -90.70
CA ILE A 87 -4.41 -63.80 -91.78
C ILE A 87 -5.62 -64.73 -91.73
N GLY A 88 -6.40 -64.78 -92.81
CA GLY A 88 -7.58 -65.65 -92.90
C GLY A 88 -7.18 -67.12 -92.82
N VAL A 89 -7.91 -67.88 -92.01
CA VAL A 89 -7.76 -69.33 -91.91
C VAL A 89 -9.13 -70.02 -91.98
N GLY A 90 -9.17 -71.23 -92.52
CA GLY A 90 -10.40 -72.01 -92.64
C GLY A 90 -11.39 -71.40 -93.65
N ARG A 91 -12.42 -70.70 -93.15
CA ARG A 91 -13.52 -70.16 -93.96
C ARG A 91 -13.13 -68.94 -94.78
N TYR A 92 -12.00 -68.32 -94.47
CA TYR A 92 -11.49 -67.13 -95.16
C TYR A 92 -10.04 -67.31 -95.55
N GLN A 93 -9.62 -66.63 -96.62
CA GLN A 93 -8.21 -66.55 -97.07
C GLN A 93 -7.77 -65.08 -97.22
N GLY A 94 -6.48 -64.85 -97.44
CA GLY A 94 -5.91 -63.50 -97.61
C GLY A 94 -5.52 -62.83 -96.29
N THR A 95 -4.94 -61.63 -96.38
CA THR A 95 -4.41 -60.89 -95.24
C THR A 95 -4.99 -59.47 -95.16
N VAL A 96 -5.18 -58.97 -93.94
CA VAL A 96 -5.67 -57.62 -93.69
C VAL A 96 -4.87 -57.00 -92.55
N ASN A 97 -4.29 -55.82 -92.80
CA ASN A 97 -3.63 -55.06 -91.74
C ASN A 97 -4.68 -54.29 -90.94
N VAL A 98 -4.61 -54.42 -89.63
CA VAL A 98 -5.39 -53.63 -88.68
C VAL A 98 -4.49 -52.65 -87.96
N THR A 99 -5.05 -51.50 -87.59
CA THR A 99 -4.36 -50.43 -86.87
C THR A 99 -5.10 -50.11 -85.58
N PHE A 100 -4.38 -49.65 -84.57
CA PHE A 100 -4.92 -49.29 -83.26
C PHE A 100 -3.96 -48.35 -82.52
N THR A 101 -4.44 -47.75 -81.45
CA THR A 101 -3.61 -47.03 -80.46
C THR A 101 -3.72 -47.71 -79.11
N ILE A 102 -2.63 -47.78 -78.34
CA ILE A 102 -2.68 -48.31 -76.97
C ILE A 102 -2.90 -47.17 -75.98
N ILE A 103 -3.87 -47.33 -75.08
CA ILE A 103 -4.08 -46.38 -73.98
C ILE A 103 -2.90 -46.48 -73.01
N PRO A 104 -2.14 -45.40 -72.75
CA PRO A 104 -1.03 -45.44 -71.80
C PRO A 104 -1.46 -45.81 -70.37
N GLN A 105 -0.61 -46.52 -69.64
CA GLN A 105 -0.83 -46.82 -68.22
C GLN A 105 -0.61 -45.56 -67.35
N LEU A 106 -1.44 -45.34 -66.33
CA LEU A 106 -1.39 -44.17 -65.45
C LEU A 106 -0.02 -44.04 -64.74
N ASN A 107 0.57 -45.16 -64.35
CA ASN A 107 1.89 -45.23 -63.72
C ASN A 107 3.05 -44.71 -64.59
N THR A 108 2.83 -44.51 -65.90
CA THR A 108 3.82 -43.86 -66.78
C THR A 108 3.99 -42.38 -66.46
N LYS A 109 2.95 -41.75 -65.89
CA LYS A 109 2.93 -40.35 -65.45
C LYS A 109 2.88 -40.19 -63.94
N LEU A 110 2.14 -41.04 -63.23
CA LEU A 110 2.05 -41.04 -61.77
C LEU A 110 3.21 -41.85 -61.18
N LYS A 111 4.40 -41.24 -61.13
CA LYS A 111 5.62 -41.87 -60.60
C LYS A 111 5.81 -41.62 -59.11
N THR A 112 5.45 -40.44 -58.63
CA THR A 112 5.50 -40.07 -57.21
C THR A 112 4.22 -40.53 -56.54
N THR A 113 4.29 -41.66 -55.86
CA THR A 113 3.13 -42.28 -55.19
C THR A 113 3.02 -41.93 -53.70
N ASN A 114 4.11 -41.54 -53.06
CA ASN A 114 4.08 -40.99 -51.71
C ASN A 114 3.94 -39.46 -51.78
N LEU A 115 2.80 -38.95 -51.33
CA LEU A 115 2.47 -37.52 -51.37
C LEU A 115 2.92 -36.77 -50.10
N ASN A 116 3.65 -37.44 -49.20
CA ASN A 116 4.07 -36.93 -47.91
C ASN A 116 2.88 -36.50 -47.04
N ALA A 117 3.04 -35.40 -46.30
CA ALA A 117 2.03 -34.89 -45.38
C ALA A 117 0.98 -34.05 -46.10
N LEU A 118 -0.30 -34.33 -45.86
CA LEU A 118 -1.46 -33.62 -46.39
C LEU A 118 -2.29 -33.00 -45.26
N LEU A 119 -3.06 -31.97 -45.61
CA LEU A 119 -3.99 -31.30 -44.68
C LEU A 119 -5.19 -32.19 -44.35
N ASP A 120 -5.73 -32.91 -45.31
CA ASP A 120 -6.84 -33.83 -45.09
C ASP A 120 -6.84 -34.93 -46.15
N ASN A 121 -7.74 -35.90 -45.98
CA ASN A 121 -7.97 -36.96 -46.94
C ASN A 121 -9.16 -36.66 -47.87
N GLN A 122 -9.50 -35.38 -48.09
CA GLN A 122 -10.52 -35.04 -49.08
C GLN A 122 -9.99 -35.30 -50.49
N GLU A 123 -10.87 -35.75 -51.37
CA GLU A 123 -10.52 -36.13 -52.75
C GLU A 123 -9.81 -34.99 -53.50
N SER A 124 -10.25 -33.75 -53.30
CA SER A 124 -9.68 -32.55 -53.92
C SER A 124 -8.24 -32.31 -53.47
N THR A 125 -7.95 -32.43 -52.17
CA THR A 125 -6.60 -32.27 -51.59
C THR A 125 -5.65 -33.32 -52.15
N ILE A 126 -6.09 -34.57 -52.17
CA ILE A 126 -5.28 -35.68 -52.70
C ILE A 126 -5.03 -35.51 -54.20
N LYS A 127 -6.07 -35.17 -54.99
CA LYS A 127 -5.93 -34.88 -56.43
C LYS A 127 -4.93 -33.76 -56.70
N GLN A 128 -5.04 -32.65 -55.95
CA GLN A 128 -4.13 -31.52 -56.09
C GLN A 128 -2.69 -31.93 -55.75
N ALA A 129 -2.49 -32.73 -54.71
CA ALA A 129 -1.17 -33.23 -54.34
C ALA A 129 -0.59 -34.19 -55.40
N ILE A 130 -1.39 -35.07 -56.02
CA ILE A 130 -0.96 -35.91 -57.14
C ILE A 130 -0.48 -35.05 -58.30
N ILE A 131 -1.27 -34.08 -58.74
CA ILE A 131 -0.98 -33.21 -59.89
C ILE A 131 0.27 -32.37 -59.64
N THR A 132 0.42 -31.84 -58.41
CA THR A 132 1.58 -31.04 -58.01
C THR A 132 2.87 -31.88 -58.03
N ASN A 133 2.80 -33.14 -57.58
CA ASN A 133 3.96 -34.03 -57.51
C ASN A 133 4.24 -34.81 -58.81
N ASN A 134 3.33 -34.79 -59.77
CA ASN A 134 3.41 -35.53 -61.02
C ASN A 134 2.98 -34.64 -62.20
N SER A 135 3.94 -33.87 -62.72
CA SER A 135 3.72 -32.92 -63.83
C SER A 135 3.12 -33.60 -65.06
N GLY A 136 2.13 -32.96 -65.68
CA GLY A 136 1.48 -33.43 -66.90
C GLY A 136 0.24 -34.30 -66.68
N LEU A 137 -0.14 -34.54 -65.42
CA LEU A 137 -1.48 -35.02 -65.06
C LEU A 137 -2.42 -33.85 -64.79
N THR A 138 -3.70 -34.07 -65.03
CA THR A 138 -4.82 -33.18 -64.69
C THR A 138 -5.84 -33.95 -63.87
N ALA A 139 -6.74 -33.24 -63.18
CA ALA A 139 -7.77 -33.88 -62.35
C ALA A 139 -8.75 -34.76 -63.14
N GLY A 140 -8.81 -34.59 -64.47
CA GLY A 140 -9.62 -35.39 -65.37
C GLY A 140 -8.93 -36.65 -65.90
N ASP A 141 -7.64 -36.84 -65.64
CA ASP A 141 -6.88 -38.03 -66.10
C ASP A 141 -7.05 -39.25 -65.18
N PHE A 142 -7.61 -39.07 -63.99
CA PHE A 142 -7.83 -40.13 -63.02
C PHE A 142 -8.99 -39.84 -62.05
N THR A 143 -9.59 -40.89 -61.50
CA THR A 143 -10.48 -40.84 -60.34
C THR A 143 -9.80 -41.44 -59.12
N LEU A 144 -10.33 -41.18 -57.91
CA LEU A 144 -9.83 -41.79 -56.68
C LEU A 144 -10.86 -42.76 -56.11
N SER A 145 -10.39 -43.88 -55.57
CA SER A 145 -11.19 -44.84 -54.80
C SER A 145 -10.43 -45.27 -53.54
N ASN A 146 -11.11 -45.97 -52.63
CA ASN A 146 -10.51 -46.53 -51.41
C ASN A 146 -9.71 -45.50 -50.58
N ILE A 147 -10.23 -44.27 -50.47
CA ILE A 147 -9.56 -43.20 -49.73
C ILE A 147 -9.62 -43.50 -48.23
N THR A 148 -8.46 -43.61 -47.60
CA THR A 148 -8.28 -43.78 -46.16
C THR A 148 -7.54 -42.57 -45.57
N THR A 149 -7.10 -42.65 -44.32
CA THR A 149 -6.25 -41.63 -43.70
C THR A 149 -4.78 -41.74 -44.08
N THR A 150 -4.36 -42.80 -44.77
CA THR A 150 -2.96 -43.04 -45.14
C THR A 150 -2.73 -43.40 -46.60
N SER A 151 -3.81 -43.62 -47.36
CA SER A 151 -3.72 -44.07 -48.75
C SER A 151 -4.98 -43.77 -49.56
N ALA A 152 -4.85 -43.87 -50.88
CA ALA A 152 -5.94 -43.96 -51.84
C ALA A 152 -5.49 -44.73 -53.09
N THR A 153 -6.43 -45.14 -53.94
CA THR A 153 -6.13 -45.74 -55.24
C THR A 153 -6.52 -44.76 -56.34
N ALA A 154 -5.56 -44.36 -57.18
CA ALA A 154 -5.80 -43.56 -58.38
C ALA A 154 -6.07 -44.46 -59.58
N ILE A 155 -7.20 -44.26 -60.25
CA ILE A 155 -7.65 -45.07 -61.38
C ILE A 155 -7.63 -44.20 -62.64
N GLY A 156 -6.85 -44.60 -63.65
CA GLY A 156 -6.74 -43.87 -64.91
C GLY A 156 -8.08 -43.81 -65.64
N VAL A 157 -8.44 -42.64 -66.16
CA VAL A 157 -9.62 -42.46 -67.01
C VAL A 157 -9.28 -41.68 -68.28
N GLY A 158 -10.00 -41.96 -69.36
CA GLY A 158 -9.83 -41.27 -70.64
C GLY A 158 -8.48 -41.57 -71.29
N LYS A 159 -7.51 -40.66 -71.10
CA LYS A 159 -6.17 -40.75 -71.71
C LYS A 159 -5.28 -41.81 -71.07
N TYR A 160 -5.63 -42.27 -69.88
CA TYR A 160 -4.86 -43.24 -69.13
C TYR A 160 -5.74 -44.39 -68.66
N GLN A 161 -5.12 -45.54 -68.40
CA GLN A 161 -5.75 -46.72 -67.80
C GLN A 161 -4.90 -47.27 -66.64
N GLY A 162 -5.43 -48.25 -65.92
CA GLY A 162 -4.73 -48.91 -64.81
C GLY A 162 -4.87 -48.18 -63.49
N GLU A 163 -4.42 -48.84 -62.42
CA GLU A 163 -4.57 -48.38 -61.04
C GLU A 163 -3.21 -48.16 -60.38
N VAL A 164 -3.10 -47.12 -59.55
CA VAL A 164 -1.90 -46.82 -58.80
C VAL A 164 -2.27 -46.51 -57.35
N ASN A 165 -1.72 -47.28 -56.43
CA ASN A 165 -1.85 -47.00 -55.00
C ASN A 165 -0.92 -45.85 -54.61
N ILE A 166 -1.48 -44.89 -53.90
CA ILE A 166 -0.75 -43.75 -53.35
C ILE A 166 -0.80 -43.76 -51.83
N THR A 167 0.21 -43.20 -51.19
CA THR A 167 0.33 -43.11 -49.74
C THR A 167 0.56 -41.67 -49.31
N PHE A 168 0.09 -41.34 -48.11
CA PHE A 168 0.25 -40.03 -47.49
C PHE A 168 0.10 -40.14 -45.97
N ALA A 169 0.41 -39.06 -45.26
CA ALA A 169 0.09 -38.90 -43.85
C ALA A 169 -0.77 -37.65 -43.67
N ILE A 170 -1.80 -37.70 -42.83
CA ILE A 170 -2.56 -36.49 -42.48
C ILE A 170 -1.89 -35.80 -41.31
N ILE A 171 -1.63 -34.50 -41.44
CA ILE A 171 -1.10 -33.68 -40.35
C ILE A 171 -2.13 -33.66 -39.21
N PRO A 172 -1.79 -34.06 -37.98
CA PRO A 172 -2.73 -34.02 -36.86
C PRO A 172 -3.28 -32.62 -36.57
N GLN A 173 -4.53 -32.52 -36.11
CA GLN A 173 -5.12 -31.25 -35.68
C GLN A 173 -4.57 -30.84 -34.31
N LEU A 174 -4.31 -29.54 -34.10
CA LEU A 174 -3.74 -29.00 -32.86
C LEU A 174 -4.65 -29.28 -31.64
N ASN A 175 -5.97 -29.26 -31.83
CA ASN A 175 -6.95 -29.55 -30.78
C ASN A 175 -6.88 -30.99 -30.24
N THR A 176 -6.13 -31.89 -30.89
CA THR A 176 -5.86 -33.23 -30.34
C THR A 176 -4.87 -33.20 -29.17
N LYS A 177 -4.11 -32.10 -29.02
CA LYS A 177 -3.18 -31.87 -27.92
C LYS A 177 -3.50 -30.63 -27.10
N LEU A 178 -4.01 -29.57 -27.72
CA LEU A 178 -4.49 -28.37 -27.03
C LEU A 178 -5.94 -28.58 -26.58
N ILE A 179 -6.12 -29.34 -25.51
CA ILE A 179 -7.42 -29.71 -24.94
C ILE A 179 -7.87 -28.67 -23.91
N THR A 180 -6.97 -28.22 -23.04
CA THR A 180 -7.23 -27.18 -22.04
C THR A 180 -7.10 -25.81 -22.70
N THR A 181 -8.24 -25.20 -23.01
CA THR A 181 -8.32 -23.89 -23.68
C THR A 181 -8.49 -22.71 -22.72
N ASN A 182 -8.98 -22.93 -21.49
CA ASN A 182 -8.98 -21.91 -20.44
C ASN A 182 -7.65 -21.98 -19.68
N LEU A 183 -6.84 -20.93 -19.81
CA LEU A 183 -5.51 -20.83 -19.22
C LEU A 183 -5.53 -20.17 -17.83
N ASN A 184 -6.72 -19.92 -17.29
CA ASN A 184 -6.95 -19.26 -16.00
C ASN A 184 -6.36 -17.83 -15.96
N ALA A 185 -5.88 -17.41 -14.80
CA ALA A 185 -5.30 -16.09 -14.58
C ALA A 185 -3.83 -16.05 -15.00
N LEU A 186 -3.46 -15.07 -15.81
CA LEU A 186 -2.11 -14.82 -16.30
C LEU A 186 -1.58 -13.48 -15.78
N LEU A 187 -0.25 -13.34 -15.75
CA LEU A 187 0.42 -12.09 -15.38
C LEU A 187 0.23 -11.02 -16.46
N ASP A 188 0.25 -11.40 -17.73
CA ASP A 188 0.03 -10.48 -18.85
C ASP A 188 -0.49 -11.24 -20.06
N ASN A 189 -0.85 -10.49 -21.10
CA ASN A 189 -1.24 -11.04 -22.39
C ASN A 189 -0.07 -11.06 -23.38
N GLN A 190 1.18 -11.09 -22.91
CA GLN A 190 2.32 -11.22 -23.81
C GLN A 190 2.36 -12.63 -24.39
N GLU A 191 2.80 -12.73 -25.65
CA GLU A 191 2.83 -14.00 -26.39
C GLU A 191 3.57 -15.11 -25.64
N SER A 192 4.70 -14.78 -25.00
CA SER A 192 5.50 -15.72 -24.21
C SER A 192 4.74 -16.29 -23.02
N THR A 193 4.01 -15.45 -22.28
CA THR A 193 3.22 -15.85 -21.11
C THR A 193 2.09 -16.77 -21.51
N ILE A 194 1.37 -16.44 -22.59
CA ILE A 194 0.28 -17.25 -23.11
C ILE A 194 0.81 -18.59 -23.64
N LYS A 195 1.91 -18.60 -24.40
CA LYS A 195 2.56 -19.84 -24.88
C LYS A 195 2.96 -20.74 -23.73
N GLN A 196 3.59 -20.19 -22.70
CA GLN A 196 3.99 -20.96 -21.53
C GLN A 196 2.78 -21.54 -20.80
N ALA A 197 1.71 -20.76 -20.65
CA ALA A 197 0.47 -21.25 -20.03
C ALA A 197 -0.19 -22.37 -20.85
N ILE A 198 -0.20 -22.28 -22.19
CA ILE A 198 -0.69 -23.37 -23.06
C ILE A 198 0.12 -24.64 -22.82
N ILE A 199 1.45 -24.56 -22.85
CA ILE A 199 2.36 -25.71 -22.69
C ILE A 199 2.21 -26.34 -21.30
N ASN A 200 2.14 -25.52 -20.25
CA ASN A 200 1.97 -25.99 -18.87
C ASN A 200 0.63 -26.72 -18.68
N ASN A 201 -0.42 -26.28 -19.36
CA ASN A 201 -1.77 -26.86 -19.24
C ASN A 201 -2.04 -28.00 -20.24
N ASN A 202 -1.14 -28.24 -21.20
CA ASN A 202 -1.32 -29.22 -22.27
C ASN A 202 -0.02 -29.98 -22.55
N SER A 203 0.19 -31.06 -21.81
CA SER A 203 1.38 -31.90 -21.89
C SER A 203 1.65 -32.41 -23.31
N GLY A 204 2.92 -32.31 -23.74
CA GLY A 204 3.38 -32.79 -25.04
C GLY A 204 3.34 -31.76 -26.16
N LEU A 205 2.83 -30.54 -25.90
CA LEU A 205 3.06 -29.39 -26.77
C LEU A 205 4.37 -28.68 -26.42
N THR A 206 4.99 -28.08 -27.43
CA THR A 206 6.14 -27.20 -27.33
C THR A 206 5.86 -25.87 -28.00
N ALA A 207 6.66 -24.84 -27.71
CA ALA A 207 6.47 -23.51 -28.30
C ALA A 207 6.63 -23.48 -29.84
N GLY A 208 7.25 -24.51 -30.43
CA GLY A 208 7.40 -24.67 -31.87
C GLY A 208 6.23 -25.36 -32.56
N ASP A 209 5.28 -25.93 -31.82
CA ASP A 209 4.13 -26.65 -32.38
C ASP A 209 2.98 -25.72 -32.78
N PHE A 210 3.01 -24.46 -32.35
CA PHE A 210 1.98 -23.47 -32.66
C PHE A 210 2.51 -22.03 -32.63
N THR A 211 1.83 -21.15 -33.34
CA THR A 211 1.98 -19.69 -33.25
C THR A 211 0.73 -19.08 -32.63
N LEU A 212 0.81 -17.84 -32.14
CA LEU A 212 -0.36 -17.12 -31.63
C LEU A 212 -0.74 -15.98 -32.57
N SER A 213 -2.03 -15.76 -32.72
CA SER A 213 -2.60 -14.62 -33.44
C SER A 213 -3.80 -14.05 -32.66
N ASN A 214 -4.23 -12.84 -33.02
CA ASN A 214 -5.40 -12.17 -32.42
C ASN A 214 -5.38 -12.18 -30.88
N ILE A 215 -4.21 -11.84 -30.30
CA ILE A 215 -4.05 -11.73 -28.85
C ILE A 215 -4.82 -10.52 -28.34
N THR A 216 -5.76 -10.75 -27.43
CA THR A 216 -6.53 -9.73 -26.72
C THR A 216 -6.18 -9.76 -25.22
N THR A 217 -6.93 -9.02 -24.39
CA THR A 217 -6.78 -9.07 -22.93
C THR A 217 -7.45 -10.31 -22.31
N THR A 218 -8.22 -11.07 -23.06
CA THR A 218 -8.98 -12.23 -22.54
C THR A 218 -8.85 -13.50 -23.37
N SER A 219 -8.19 -13.44 -24.53
CA SER A 219 -8.10 -14.56 -25.45
C SER A 219 -6.93 -14.44 -26.44
N ALA A 220 -6.60 -15.56 -27.08
CA ALA A 220 -5.72 -15.62 -28.24
C ALA A 220 -6.13 -16.81 -29.12
N ILE A 221 -5.64 -16.85 -30.36
CA ILE A 221 -5.83 -17.99 -31.27
C ILE A 221 -4.49 -18.70 -31.47
N ALA A 222 -4.38 -19.94 -31.01
CA ALA A 222 -3.25 -20.80 -31.25
C ALA A 222 -3.40 -21.52 -32.60
N ILE A 223 -2.44 -21.33 -33.50
CA ILE A 223 -2.45 -21.90 -34.85
C ILE A 223 -1.35 -22.94 -34.94
N GLY A 224 -1.71 -24.20 -35.23
CA GLY A 224 -0.77 -25.30 -35.36
C GLY A 224 0.21 -25.06 -36.50
N VAL A 225 1.48 -25.35 -36.26
CA VAL A 225 2.54 -25.30 -37.28
C VAL A 225 3.40 -26.56 -37.22
N GLY A 226 4.00 -26.93 -38.35
CA GLY A 226 4.87 -28.09 -38.44
C GLY A 226 4.13 -29.41 -38.19
N LYS A 227 4.20 -29.94 -36.97
CA LYS A 227 3.62 -31.23 -36.59
C LYS A 227 2.10 -31.20 -36.48
N TYR A 228 1.53 -30.01 -36.31
CA TYR A 228 0.10 -29.82 -36.13
C TYR A 228 -0.44 -28.80 -37.14
N GLN A 229 -1.74 -28.91 -37.42
CA GLN A 229 -2.50 -27.94 -38.21
C GLN A 229 -3.76 -27.50 -37.47
N GLY A 230 -4.53 -26.58 -38.05
CA GLY A 230 -5.76 -26.06 -37.45
C GLY A 230 -5.51 -24.95 -36.44
N ALA A 231 -6.60 -24.37 -35.94
CA ALA A 231 -6.57 -23.25 -35.00
C ALA A 231 -7.48 -23.51 -33.80
N VAL A 232 -7.05 -23.08 -32.62
CA VAL A 232 -7.78 -23.25 -31.36
C VAL A 232 -7.80 -21.93 -30.61
N ASN A 233 -9.00 -21.49 -30.21
CA ASN A 233 -9.14 -20.32 -29.36
C ASN A 233 -8.82 -20.70 -27.91
N VAL A 234 -7.96 -19.93 -27.28
CA VAL A 234 -7.68 -20.01 -25.85
C VAL A 234 -8.21 -18.77 -25.15
N THR A 235 -8.59 -18.93 -23.89
CA THR A 235 -9.15 -17.86 -23.06
C THR A 235 -8.38 -17.75 -21.75
N PHE A 236 -8.33 -16.56 -21.20
CA PHE A 236 -7.65 -16.26 -19.94
C PHE A 236 -8.17 -14.97 -19.31
N THR A 237 -7.75 -14.71 -18.09
CA THR A 237 -7.91 -13.41 -17.43
C THR A 237 -6.54 -12.86 -17.08
N ILE A 238 -6.38 -11.53 -17.07
CA ILE A 238 -5.14 -10.90 -16.63
C ILE A 238 -5.30 -10.44 -15.20
N ILE A 239 -4.34 -10.79 -14.34
CA ILE A 239 -4.31 -10.33 -12.95
C ILE A 239 -4.10 -8.81 -12.95
N PRO A 240 -5.01 -8.00 -12.39
CA PRO A 240 -4.86 -6.56 -12.36
C PRO A 240 -3.58 -6.10 -11.63
N GLN A 241 -2.99 -4.98 -12.08
CA GLN A 241 -1.85 -4.36 -11.40
C GLN A 241 -2.32 -3.65 -10.11
N LEU A 242 -1.55 -3.74 -9.03
CA LEU A 242 -1.88 -3.14 -7.73
C LEU A 242 -2.05 -1.62 -7.83
N ASN A 243 -1.29 -0.95 -8.68
CA ASN A 243 -1.37 0.49 -8.92
C ASN A 243 -2.71 0.96 -9.52
N THR A 244 -3.56 0.04 -10.00
CA THR A 244 -4.94 0.37 -10.42
C THR A 244 -5.86 0.67 -9.23
N LYS A 245 -5.47 0.25 -8.02
CA LYS A 245 -6.19 0.49 -6.76
C LYS A 245 -5.39 1.26 -5.73
N LEU A 246 -4.08 1.04 -5.66
CA LEU A 246 -3.16 1.81 -4.81
C LEU A 246 -2.70 3.05 -5.57
N ILE A 247 -3.56 4.06 -5.62
CA ILE A 247 -3.34 5.32 -6.33
C ILE A 247 -2.70 6.35 -5.39
N THR A 248 -3.17 6.44 -4.14
CA THR A 248 -2.62 7.32 -3.11
C THR A 248 -1.40 6.67 -2.47
N THR A 249 -0.22 7.11 -2.88
CA THR A 249 1.06 6.56 -2.40
C THR A 249 1.64 7.32 -1.21
N ASN A 250 1.30 8.60 -1.02
CA ASN A 250 1.66 9.34 0.19
C ASN A 250 0.63 9.09 1.29
N LEU A 251 1.05 8.42 2.37
CA LEU A 251 0.20 8.03 3.49
C LEU A 251 0.16 9.08 4.60
N ASN A 252 0.79 10.24 4.39
CA ASN A 252 0.92 11.33 5.35
C ASN A 252 1.67 10.90 6.63
N ALA A 253 1.33 11.51 7.76
CA ALA A 253 1.96 11.26 9.05
C ALA A 253 1.40 9.99 9.71
N LEU A 254 2.30 9.10 10.12
CA LEU A 254 2.00 7.84 10.81
C LEU A 254 2.57 7.84 12.23
N LEU A 255 1.99 7.02 13.11
CA LEU A 255 2.48 6.82 14.47
C LEU A 255 3.81 6.04 14.48
N ASP A 256 3.95 5.04 13.61
CA ASP A 256 5.19 4.27 13.50
C ASP A 256 5.33 3.70 12.09
N ASN A 257 6.46 3.07 11.83
CA ASN A 257 6.72 2.35 10.58
C ASN A 257 6.45 0.85 10.72
N GLN A 258 5.60 0.43 11.67
CA GLN A 258 5.22 -0.97 11.78
C GLN A 258 4.31 -1.36 10.61
N GLU A 259 4.45 -2.61 10.16
CA GLU A 259 3.73 -3.12 8.99
C GLU A 259 2.21 -2.93 9.10
N SER A 260 1.64 -3.16 10.29
CA SER A 260 0.20 -3.00 10.56
C SER A 260 -0.27 -1.56 10.38
N THR A 261 0.49 -0.58 10.90
CA THR A 261 0.18 0.85 10.79
C THR A 261 0.22 1.30 9.35
N ILE A 262 1.26 0.90 8.60
CA ILE A 262 1.41 1.23 7.18
C ILE A 262 0.29 0.57 6.36
N LYS A 263 -0.02 -0.71 6.58
CA LYS A 263 -1.12 -1.41 5.90
C LYS A 263 -2.45 -0.72 6.12
N GLN A 264 -2.75 -0.35 7.37
CA GLN A 264 -4.00 0.34 7.68
C GLN A 264 -4.07 1.70 6.98
N ALA A 265 -2.97 2.45 6.94
CA ALA A 265 -2.92 3.73 6.24
C ALA A 265 -3.07 3.57 4.71
N VAL A 266 -2.48 2.54 4.10
CA VAL A 266 -2.70 2.21 2.68
C VAL A 266 -4.18 1.97 2.40
N ILE A 267 -4.83 1.12 3.21
CA ILE A 267 -6.24 0.76 3.04
C ILE A 267 -7.16 1.97 3.24
N ASN A 268 -6.91 2.77 4.27
CA ASN A 268 -7.70 3.97 4.55
C ASN A 268 -7.62 5.01 3.42
N ASN A 269 -6.46 5.12 2.77
CA ASN A 269 -6.23 6.08 1.68
C ASN A 269 -6.59 5.53 0.29
N ASN A 270 -6.89 4.23 0.16
CA ASN A 270 -7.15 3.56 -1.11
C ASN A 270 -8.33 2.59 -0.99
N SER A 271 -9.54 3.11 -1.23
CA SER A 271 -10.78 2.35 -1.11
C SER A 271 -10.81 1.10 -2.00
N GLY A 272 -11.25 -0.03 -1.44
CA GLY A 272 -11.38 -1.30 -2.16
C GLY A 272 -10.14 -2.19 -2.11
N LEU A 273 -9.06 -1.76 -1.45
CA LEU A 273 -7.99 -2.63 -1.01
C LEU A 273 -8.28 -3.18 0.38
N THR A 274 -7.79 -4.38 0.64
CA THR A 274 -7.81 -5.06 1.93
C THR A 274 -6.42 -5.58 2.27
N ALA A 275 -6.19 -5.96 3.53
CA ALA A 275 -4.88 -6.41 3.98
C ALA A 275 -4.38 -7.70 3.30
N VAL A 276 -5.26 -8.45 2.62
CA VAL A 276 -4.92 -9.66 1.86
C VAL A 276 -4.56 -9.39 0.40
N ASP A 277 -4.79 -8.17 -0.09
CA ASP A 277 -4.53 -7.81 -1.50
C ASP A 277 -3.05 -7.47 -1.75
N PHE A 278 -2.28 -7.21 -0.69
CA PHE A 278 -0.87 -6.86 -0.79
C PHE A 278 -0.07 -7.25 0.46
N THR A 279 1.23 -7.47 0.29
CA THR A 279 2.23 -7.53 1.36
C THR A 279 3.10 -6.28 1.34
N LEU A 280 3.80 -6.00 2.44
CA LEU A 280 4.80 -4.93 2.48
C LEU A 280 6.20 -5.52 2.52
N SER A 281 7.13 -4.85 1.86
CA SER A 281 8.57 -5.13 1.88
C SER A 281 9.36 -3.83 1.91
N ASN A 282 10.67 -3.91 2.16
CA ASN A 282 11.56 -2.74 2.15
C ASN A 282 11.04 -1.58 3.02
N ILE A 283 10.52 -1.89 4.21
CA ILE A 283 9.99 -0.90 5.14
C ILE A 283 11.15 -0.09 5.72
N THR A 284 11.10 1.22 5.56
CA THR A 284 12.04 2.20 6.13
C THR A 284 11.29 3.14 7.07
N THR A 285 11.95 4.20 7.56
CA THR A 285 11.30 5.24 8.36
C THR A 285 10.49 6.24 7.52
N THR A 286 10.59 6.20 6.19
CA THR A 286 9.92 7.15 5.29
C THR A 286 9.15 6.49 4.14
N SER A 287 9.28 5.18 3.97
CA SER A 287 8.69 4.47 2.83
C SER A 287 8.51 2.98 3.08
N ALA A 288 7.69 2.35 2.25
CA ALA A 288 7.61 0.90 2.10
C ALA A 288 7.24 0.55 0.65
N THR A 289 7.46 -0.70 0.24
CA THR A 289 7.01 -1.23 -1.05
C THR A 289 5.83 -2.17 -0.82
N ALA A 290 4.64 -1.80 -1.30
CA ALA A 290 3.48 -2.68 -1.34
C ALA A 290 3.54 -3.59 -2.57
N ILE A 291 3.46 -4.90 -2.37
CA ILE A 291 3.53 -5.91 -3.43
C ILE A 291 2.16 -6.58 -3.52
N GLY A 292 1.53 -6.53 -4.69
CA GLY A 292 0.22 -7.14 -4.93
C GLY A 292 0.30 -8.66 -4.80
N VAL A 293 -0.68 -9.24 -4.12
CA VAL A 293 -0.82 -10.70 -4.01
C VAL A 293 -2.26 -11.12 -4.28
N GLY A 294 -2.45 -12.36 -4.74
CA GLY A 294 -3.77 -12.92 -5.02
C GLY A 294 -4.48 -12.20 -6.18
N LYS A 295 -5.38 -11.27 -5.84
CA LYS A 295 -6.20 -10.53 -6.82
C LYS A 295 -5.41 -9.49 -7.61
N TYR A 296 -4.24 -9.07 -7.10
CA TYR A 296 -3.41 -8.07 -7.73
C TYR A 296 -1.98 -8.57 -7.87
N GLN A 297 -1.24 -7.96 -8.80
CA GLN A 297 0.19 -8.16 -9.01
C GLN A 297 0.93 -6.83 -9.08
N GLY A 298 2.26 -6.88 -9.22
CA GLY A 298 3.10 -5.69 -9.31
C GLY A 298 3.42 -5.08 -7.95
N ALA A 299 4.22 -4.02 -7.95
CA ALA A 299 4.71 -3.38 -6.74
C ALA A 299 4.57 -1.85 -6.82
N VAL A 300 4.22 -1.22 -5.70
CA VAL A 300 4.03 0.22 -5.59
C VAL A 300 4.75 0.72 -4.34
N ASN A 301 5.58 1.74 -4.50
CA ASN A 301 6.22 2.40 -3.37
C ASN A 301 5.25 3.39 -2.73
N VAL A 302 5.14 3.33 -1.41
CA VAL A 302 4.40 4.27 -0.59
C VAL A 302 5.36 5.06 0.29
N THR A 303 5.02 6.31 0.57
CA THR A 303 5.83 7.23 1.37
C THR A 303 5.03 7.75 2.55
N PHE A 304 5.71 8.04 3.65
CA PHE A 304 5.10 8.58 4.87
C PHE A 304 6.14 9.32 5.71
N THR A 305 5.67 10.03 6.72
CA THR A 305 6.53 10.59 7.79
C THR A 305 6.11 10.02 9.13
N ILE A 306 7.05 9.73 10.02
CA ILE A 306 6.73 9.28 11.38
C ILE A 306 6.60 10.49 12.31
N ILE A 307 5.50 10.56 13.06
CA ILE A 307 5.30 11.57 14.09
C ILE A 307 6.35 11.35 15.19
N PRO A 308 7.23 12.32 15.50
CA PRO A 308 8.24 12.16 16.53
C PRO A 308 7.65 11.87 17.91
N GLN A 309 8.33 11.04 18.71
CA GLN A 309 7.96 10.79 20.11
C GLN A 309 8.25 12.03 20.96
N LEU A 310 7.36 12.37 21.90
CA LEU A 310 7.46 13.56 22.75
C LEU A 310 8.77 13.57 23.56
N ASN A 311 9.20 12.40 24.04
CA ASN A 311 10.44 12.22 24.79
C ASN A 311 11.72 12.49 23.98
N THR A 312 11.64 12.66 22.65
CA THR A 312 12.81 13.07 21.85
C THR A 312 13.17 14.54 22.05
N LYS A 313 12.23 15.33 22.60
CA LYS A 313 12.41 16.75 22.89
C LYS A 313 12.14 17.12 24.34
N LEU A 314 11.22 16.43 25.03
CA LEU A 314 10.94 16.63 26.44
C LEU A 314 11.91 15.79 27.26
N ILE A 315 13.13 16.29 27.40
CA ILE A 315 14.25 15.61 28.08
C ILE A 315 14.29 16.01 29.56
N THR A 316 14.06 17.29 29.87
CA THR A 316 14.02 17.80 31.24
C THR A 316 12.64 17.53 31.84
N THR A 317 12.54 16.47 32.63
CA THR A 317 11.29 16.04 33.27
C THR A 317 11.09 16.58 34.69
N ASN A 318 12.17 16.95 35.39
CA ASN A 318 12.08 17.65 36.66
C ASN A 318 11.97 19.16 36.41
N LEU A 319 10.82 19.75 36.74
CA LEU A 319 10.51 21.16 36.50
C LEU A 319 10.89 22.05 37.70
N ASN A 320 11.55 21.50 38.71
CA ASN A 320 11.91 22.15 39.96
C ASN A 320 10.69 22.67 40.73
N ALA A 321 10.85 23.77 41.48
CA ALA A 321 9.82 24.35 42.32
C ALA A 321 8.86 25.23 41.49
N LEU A 322 7.55 25.01 41.65
CA LEU A 322 6.48 25.75 40.99
C LEU A 322 5.60 26.47 42.02
N LEU A 323 4.94 27.54 41.57
CA LEU A 323 3.97 28.29 42.40
C LEU A 323 2.71 27.46 42.68
N ASP A 324 2.23 26.69 41.72
CA ASP A 324 1.06 25.84 41.91
C ASP A 324 1.12 24.65 40.94
N ASN A 325 0.16 23.75 41.08
CA ASN A 325 -0.04 22.63 40.16
C ASN A 325 -1.12 22.93 39.11
N GLN A 326 -1.36 24.21 38.77
CA GLN A 326 -2.28 24.54 37.69
C GLN A 326 -1.66 24.16 36.33
N GLU A 327 -2.51 23.75 35.40
CA GLU A 327 -2.08 23.28 34.08
C GLU A 327 -1.23 24.33 33.34
N SER A 328 -1.59 25.61 33.44
CA SER A 328 -0.86 26.72 32.82
C SER A 328 0.56 26.87 33.38
N THR A 329 0.73 26.80 34.70
CA THR A 329 2.03 26.89 35.38
C THR A 329 2.93 25.73 34.99
N ILE A 330 2.41 24.51 34.99
CA ILE A 330 3.16 23.31 34.60
C ILE A 330 3.54 23.37 33.11
N LYS A 331 2.62 23.75 32.22
CA LYS A 331 2.91 23.93 30.78
C LYS A 331 4.01 24.94 30.55
N GLN A 332 3.95 26.09 31.20
CA GLN A 332 4.98 27.12 31.07
C GLN A 332 6.34 26.63 31.57
N ALA A 333 6.36 25.90 32.69
CA ALA A 333 7.59 25.31 33.21
C ALA A 333 8.18 24.27 32.25
N ILE A 334 7.36 23.40 31.62
CA ILE A 334 7.84 22.46 30.60
C ILE A 334 8.48 23.20 29.43
N ILE A 335 7.82 24.24 28.90
CA ILE A 335 8.30 25.03 27.76
C ILE A 335 9.61 25.76 28.11
N ASN A 336 9.70 26.33 29.32
CA ASN A 336 10.91 27.04 29.78
C ASN A 336 12.10 26.08 29.95
N ASN A 337 11.86 24.86 30.43
CA ASN A 337 12.91 23.86 30.68
C ASN A 337 13.24 23.00 29.45
N ASN A 338 12.43 23.06 28.40
CA ASN A 338 12.61 22.31 27.16
C ASN A 338 12.34 23.23 25.95
N SER A 339 13.40 23.84 25.41
CA SER A 339 13.31 24.77 24.28
C SER A 339 12.73 24.12 23.02
N GLY A 340 11.87 24.82 22.29
CA GLY A 340 11.30 24.37 21.01
C GLY A 340 9.89 23.78 21.11
N PHE A 341 9.35 23.68 22.33
CA PHE A 341 7.94 23.39 22.56
C PHE A 341 7.07 24.64 22.54
N THR A 342 5.81 24.42 22.17
CA THR A 342 4.70 25.34 22.35
C THR A 342 3.61 24.64 23.14
N ALA A 343 2.69 25.41 23.74
CA ALA A 343 1.56 24.83 24.47
C ALA A 343 0.62 23.97 23.60
N ALA A 344 0.75 24.04 22.27
CA ALA A 344 -0.01 23.25 21.31
C ALA A 344 0.62 21.87 21.00
N ASP A 345 1.84 21.60 21.46
CA ASP A 345 2.55 20.34 21.19
C ASP A 345 2.19 19.21 22.16
N PHE A 346 1.57 19.54 23.29
CA PHE A 346 1.19 18.57 24.30
C PHE A 346 -0.01 19.04 25.13
N THR A 347 -0.76 18.09 25.66
CA THR A 347 -1.75 18.30 26.72
C THR A 347 -1.24 17.69 28.02
N LEU A 348 -1.83 18.07 29.16
CA LEU A 348 -1.51 17.49 30.45
C LEU A 348 -2.67 16.62 30.95
N SER A 349 -2.33 15.50 31.58
CA SER A 349 -3.26 14.65 32.32
C SER A 349 -2.62 14.20 33.62
N ASN A 350 -3.41 13.57 34.50
CA ASN A 350 -2.94 13.02 35.78
C ASN A 350 -2.13 14.03 36.61
N ILE A 351 -2.59 15.29 36.65
CA ILE A 351 -1.94 16.35 37.42
C ILE A 351 -2.14 16.08 38.92
N THR A 352 -1.03 15.94 39.64
CA THR A 352 -0.99 15.77 41.10
C THR A 352 -0.27 16.96 41.75
N THR A 353 0.04 16.89 43.04
CA THR A 353 0.84 17.91 43.74
C THR A 353 2.35 17.77 43.49
N THR A 354 2.80 16.69 42.84
CA THR A 354 4.24 16.43 42.61
C THR A 354 4.58 16.01 41.19
N SER A 355 3.57 15.80 40.33
CA SER A 355 3.77 15.30 38.98
C SER A 355 2.62 15.62 38.04
N ALA A 356 2.87 15.49 36.75
CA ALA A 356 1.86 15.45 35.69
C ALA A 356 2.33 14.56 34.54
N THR A 357 1.40 14.09 33.70
CA THR A 357 1.72 13.38 32.46
C THR A 357 1.51 14.32 31.28
N ALA A 358 2.58 14.63 30.55
CA ALA A 358 2.50 15.30 29.25
C ALA A 358 2.17 14.29 28.15
N ILE A 359 1.17 14.58 27.34
CA ILE A 359 0.72 13.76 26.21
C ILE A 359 0.96 14.54 24.93
N GLY A 360 1.79 14.01 24.03
CA GLY A 360 2.10 14.65 22.75
C GLY A 360 0.86 14.75 21.88
N VAL A 361 0.62 15.91 21.28
CA VAL A 361 -0.44 16.15 20.30
C VAL A 361 0.11 16.91 19.09
N GLY A 362 -0.51 16.68 17.93
CA GLY A 362 -0.11 17.35 16.69
C GLY A 362 1.28 16.91 16.20
N ARG A 363 2.31 17.72 16.48
CA ARG A 363 3.69 17.48 16.01
C ARG A 363 4.41 16.35 16.73
N TYR A 364 3.91 15.95 17.90
CA TYR A 364 4.50 14.90 18.71
C TYR A 364 3.43 13.89 19.13
N GLN A 365 3.89 12.68 19.47
CA GLN A 365 3.05 11.61 20.03
C GLN A 365 3.69 11.02 21.30
N GLY A 366 3.01 10.08 21.95
CA GLY A 366 3.50 9.42 23.15
C GLY A 366 3.31 10.26 24.42
N THR A 367 3.80 9.75 25.54
CA THR A 367 3.62 10.38 26.86
C THR A 367 4.93 10.48 27.63
N VAL A 368 5.04 11.51 28.46
CA VAL A 368 6.19 11.74 29.35
C VAL A 368 5.69 12.22 30.70
N ASN A 369 6.16 11.59 31.77
CA ASN A 369 5.87 12.06 33.11
C ASN A 369 6.87 13.14 33.52
N VAL A 370 6.36 14.23 34.06
CA VAL A 370 7.14 15.33 34.64
C VAL A 370 6.92 15.38 36.14
N THR A 371 7.93 15.83 36.88
CA THR A 371 7.90 15.98 38.34
C THR A 371 8.21 17.42 38.73
N PHE A 372 7.67 17.84 39.87
CA PHE A 372 7.89 19.17 40.42
C PHE A 372 7.63 19.17 41.93
N THR A 373 8.02 20.24 42.60
CA THR A 373 7.59 20.54 43.97
C THR A 373 6.77 21.82 43.96
N ILE A 374 5.78 21.94 44.85
CA ILE A 374 5.02 23.18 45.01
C ILE A 374 5.63 23.99 46.15
N ILE A 375 5.94 25.26 45.89
CA ILE A 375 6.43 26.19 46.90
C ILE A 375 5.32 26.35 47.95
N PRO A 376 5.55 26.04 49.24
CA PRO A 376 4.52 26.16 50.26
C PRO A 376 4.05 27.62 50.42
N GLN A 377 2.76 27.79 50.74
CA GLN A 377 2.21 29.11 51.07
C GLN A 377 2.75 29.59 52.43
N LEU A 378 3.10 30.87 52.55
CA LEU A 378 3.68 31.45 53.77
C LEU A 378 2.75 31.25 54.96
N ASN A 379 1.43 31.36 54.77
CA ASN A 379 0.42 31.13 55.81
C ASN A 379 0.38 29.71 56.38
N THR A 380 1.04 28.73 55.73
CA THR A 380 1.19 27.38 56.30
C THR A 380 2.16 27.35 57.48
N LYS A 381 3.02 28.37 57.60
CA LYS A 381 3.98 28.54 58.69
C LYS A 381 3.74 29.82 59.50
N LEU A 382 3.32 30.91 58.86
CA LEU A 382 2.93 32.15 59.49
C LEU A 382 1.46 32.07 59.91
N ILE A 383 1.20 31.35 60.99
CA ILE A 383 -0.14 31.10 61.53
C ILE A 383 -0.55 32.20 62.52
N THR A 384 0.39 32.65 63.36
CA THR A 384 0.18 33.74 64.31
C THR A 384 0.35 35.08 63.60
N THR A 385 -0.78 35.67 63.19
CA THR A 385 -0.83 36.95 62.45
C THR A 385 -1.02 38.17 63.35
N ASN A 386 -1.55 37.98 64.56
CA ASN A 386 -1.61 39.02 65.58
C ASN A 386 -0.34 38.96 66.46
N LEU A 387 0.53 39.95 66.33
CA LEU A 387 1.81 40.02 67.03
C LEU A 387 1.71 40.71 68.40
N ASN A 388 0.49 41.02 68.85
CA ASN A 388 0.19 41.73 70.10
C ASN A 388 0.90 43.10 70.19
N ALA A 389 1.31 43.50 71.38
CA ALA A 389 1.98 44.77 71.61
C ALA A 389 3.45 44.72 71.16
N LEU A 390 3.84 45.65 70.30
CA LEU A 390 5.23 45.82 69.84
C LEU A 390 5.81 47.13 70.36
N LEU A 391 7.14 47.20 70.43
CA LEU A 391 7.88 48.38 70.90
C LEU A 391 7.74 49.56 69.91
N ASP A 392 7.75 49.27 68.61
CA ASP A 392 7.61 50.21 67.50
C ASP A 392 7.13 49.48 66.24
N ASN A 393 6.96 50.20 65.13
CA ASN A 393 6.65 49.64 63.80
C ASN A 393 7.88 49.55 62.89
N GLN A 394 9.10 49.42 63.45
CA GLN A 394 10.27 49.20 62.61
C GLN A 394 10.23 47.78 62.02
N GLU A 395 10.66 47.65 60.77
CA GLU A 395 10.63 46.37 60.04
C GLU A 395 11.34 45.25 60.82
N SER A 396 12.48 45.54 61.43
CA SER A 396 13.26 44.60 62.25
C SER A 396 12.48 44.11 63.47
N THR A 397 11.73 44.99 64.15
CA THR A 397 10.92 44.65 65.33
C THR A 397 9.77 43.73 64.94
N ILE A 398 9.09 44.03 63.83
CA ILE A 398 7.98 43.23 63.32
C ILE A 398 8.49 41.85 62.84
N LYS A 399 9.61 41.81 62.09
CA LYS A 399 10.25 40.56 61.66
C LYS A 399 10.63 39.65 62.82
N GLN A 400 11.27 40.21 63.85
CA GLN A 400 11.63 39.44 65.04
C GLN A 400 10.39 38.90 65.76
N ALA A 401 9.32 39.70 65.85
CA ALA A 401 8.05 39.25 66.44
C ALA A 401 7.40 38.12 65.62
N ILE A 402 7.44 38.17 64.28
CA ILE A 402 6.93 37.08 63.43
C ILE A 402 7.71 35.79 63.70
N ILE A 403 9.04 35.84 63.68
CA ILE A 403 9.91 34.68 63.88
C ILE A 403 9.73 34.07 65.28
N ASN A 404 9.62 34.91 66.32
CA ASN A 404 9.39 34.45 67.69
C ASN A 404 8.02 33.77 67.86
N ASN A 405 7.00 34.25 67.14
CA ASN A 405 5.62 33.74 67.25
C ASN A 405 5.28 32.62 66.25
N ASN A 406 6.17 32.34 65.28
CA ASN A 406 5.96 31.35 64.22
C ASN A 406 7.24 30.53 64.01
N SER A 407 7.32 29.37 64.66
CA SER A 407 8.53 28.55 64.67
C SER A 407 8.87 27.98 63.29
N GLY A 408 10.17 28.02 62.95
CA GLY A 408 10.69 27.52 61.66
C GLY A 408 10.62 28.52 60.51
N LEU A 409 10.18 29.77 60.75
CA LEU A 409 10.42 30.88 59.84
C LEU A 409 11.74 31.58 60.18
N THR A 410 12.39 32.08 59.15
CA THR A 410 13.60 32.91 59.22
C THR A 410 13.37 34.23 58.48
N ASP A 411 14.25 35.21 58.68
CA ASP A 411 14.17 36.50 57.98
C ASP A 411 14.26 36.36 56.45
N ALA A 412 14.82 35.25 55.96
CA ALA A 412 14.94 34.96 54.53
C ALA A 412 13.67 34.39 53.89
N ASP A 413 12.66 34.02 54.69
CA ASP A 413 11.44 33.35 54.19
C ASP A 413 10.33 34.34 53.80
N PHE A 414 10.43 35.60 54.21
CA PHE A 414 9.43 36.63 53.93
C PHE A 414 10.03 38.03 53.89
N THR A 415 9.36 38.94 53.18
CA THR A 415 9.62 40.38 53.18
C THR A 415 8.42 41.11 53.74
N LEU A 416 8.61 42.32 54.28
CA LEU A 416 7.52 43.15 54.79
C LEU A 416 7.24 44.31 53.85
N SER A 417 5.95 44.59 53.66
CA SER A 417 5.44 45.77 52.95
C SER A 417 4.24 46.35 53.69
N ASN A 418 3.77 47.52 53.26
CA ASN A 418 2.57 48.16 53.79
C ASN A 418 2.57 48.32 55.32
N ILE A 419 3.72 48.66 55.90
CA ILE A 419 3.88 48.82 57.36
C ILE A 419 3.19 50.11 57.81
N THR A 420 2.22 49.98 58.70
CA THR A 420 1.49 51.07 59.37
C THR A 420 1.75 51.06 60.87
N THR A 421 1.04 51.88 61.65
CA THR A 421 1.12 51.85 63.12
C THR A 421 0.40 50.66 63.75
N THR A 422 -0.39 49.90 62.97
CA THR A 422 -1.23 48.80 63.48
C THR A 422 -1.18 47.53 62.64
N SER A 423 -0.52 47.55 61.48
CA SER A 423 -0.50 46.44 60.54
C SER A 423 0.74 46.42 59.66
N ALA A 424 1.01 45.27 59.06
CA ALA A 424 1.98 45.08 57.98
C ALA A 424 1.54 43.90 57.11
N THR A 425 2.09 43.78 55.90
CA THR A 425 1.90 42.61 55.03
C THR A 425 3.23 41.87 54.90
N ALA A 426 3.24 40.58 55.24
CA ALA A 426 4.36 39.69 55.00
C ALA A 426 4.16 38.92 53.68
N THR A 427 5.10 39.06 52.76
CA THR A 427 5.10 38.36 51.47
C THR A 427 6.18 37.29 51.47
N GLY A 428 5.79 36.03 51.24
CA GLY A 428 6.71 34.90 51.19
C GLY A 428 7.71 35.06 50.05
N VAL A 429 8.99 34.76 50.33
CA VAL A 429 10.06 34.77 49.34
C VAL A 429 10.89 33.49 49.46
N GLY A 430 11.55 33.11 48.36
CA GLY A 430 12.39 31.91 48.32
C GLY A 430 11.58 30.62 48.49
N ASN A 431 11.63 30.05 49.70
CA ASN A 431 10.98 28.78 50.03
C ASN A 431 9.48 28.90 50.27
N TYR A 432 8.94 30.11 50.39
CA TYR A 432 7.53 30.35 50.59
C TYR A 432 6.99 31.35 49.57
N GLN A 433 5.67 31.33 49.37
CA GLN A 433 4.96 32.27 48.50
C GLN A 433 3.68 32.78 49.17
N GLY A 434 3.02 33.76 48.56
CA GLY A 434 1.75 34.30 49.07
C GLY A 434 1.95 35.36 50.14
N GLU A 435 0.86 36.04 50.50
CA GLU A 435 0.87 37.19 51.40
C GLU A 435 0.03 36.92 52.64
N VAL A 436 0.51 37.44 53.78
CA VAL A 436 -0.17 37.33 55.07
C VAL A 436 -0.24 38.70 55.70
N ASN A 437 -1.45 39.14 56.01
CA ASN A 437 -1.67 40.39 56.73
C ASN A 437 -1.49 40.19 58.22
N LEU A 438 -0.78 41.13 58.84
CA LEU A 438 -0.41 41.13 60.25
C LEU A 438 -1.09 42.28 60.97
N THR A 439 -1.38 42.08 62.25
CA THR A 439 -1.89 43.12 63.14
C THR A 439 -1.07 43.20 64.41
N PHE A 440 -0.85 44.41 64.91
CA PHE A 440 -0.16 44.66 66.17
C PHE A 440 -0.61 46.00 66.77
N ALA A 441 -0.25 46.23 68.03
CA ALA A 441 -0.49 47.51 68.71
C ALA A 441 0.84 48.11 69.15
N ILE A 442 1.02 49.42 68.96
CA ILE A 442 2.16 50.17 69.52
C ILE A 442 1.63 51.00 70.69
N PRO A 443 2.00 50.67 71.94
CA PRO A 443 1.61 51.46 73.09
C PRO A 443 2.16 52.88 72.97
N LYS A 444 1.32 53.89 73.25
CA LYS A 444 1.79 55.28 73.31
C LYS A 444 2.88 55.41 74.38
N LYS A 445 4.00 56.08 74.05
CA LYS A 445 5.02 56.41 75.04
C LYS A 445 4.36 57.23 76.16
N ILE A 446 4.61 56.85 77.42
CA ILE A 446 4.11 57.53 78.63
C ILE A 446 4.33 59.05 78.58
N VAL A 447 5.40 59.51 77.95
CA VAL A 447 5.75 60.95 77.79
C VAL A 447 4.70 61.74 77.00
N GLU A 448 3.96 61.14 76.05
CA GLU A 448 2.89 61.84 75.33
C GLU A 448 1.61 61.94 76.15
N ILE A 449 1.37 61.02 77.09
CA ILE A 449 0.19 61.04 77.98
C ILE A 449 0.26 62.22 78.97
N PHE A 450 1.46 62.63 79.38
CA PHE A 450 1.66 63.78 80.28
C PHE A 450 1.51 65.15 79.61
N LYS A 451 1.60 65.25 78.26
CA LYS A 451 1.39 66.53 77.55
C LYS A 451 -0.07 66.98 77.52
N ASP A 452 -1.01 66.05 77.72
CA ASP A 452 -2.45 66.33 77.77
C ASP A 452 -2.95 66.67 79.20
N PHE A 453 -2.05 66.75 80.19
CA PHE A 453 -2.40 67.12 81.57
C PHE A 453 -2.39 68.66 81.75
N ASP A 454 -3.59 69.23 81.97
CA ASP A 454 -3.84 70.68 82.11
C ASP A 454 -3.02 71.32 83.26
N PRO A 455 -2.17 72.34 82.99
CA PRO A 455 -1.32 72.98 84.00
C PRO A 455 -2.07 73.87 85.00
N ARG A 456 -3.41 74.01 84.92
CA ARG A 456 -4.18 74.94 85.76
C ARG A 456 -4.48 74.47 87.19
N TYR A 457 -4.11 73.24 87.58
CA TYR A 457 -4.50 72.68 88.89
C TYR A 457 -3.44 72.64 89.99
N ASN A 458 -2.23 73.18 89.81
CA ASN A 458 -1.17 73.06 90.82
C ASN A 458 -0.45 74.36 91.19
N SER A 459 -1.10 75.23 91.96
CA SER A 459 -0.41 76.17 92.85
C SER A 459 -0.71 75.81 94.30
N PHE A 460 0.10 74.92 94.90
CA PHE A 460 0.05 74.63 96.33
C PHE A 460 1.17 75.36 97.06
N TYR A 461 0.80 76.23 98.01
CA TYR A 461 1.70 76.90 98.92
C TYR A 461 2.18 75.89 99.98
N ILE A 462 3.47 75.56 100.03
CA ILE A 462 4.03 74.61 101.00
C ILE A 462 4.95 75.38 101.96
N ASN A 463 4.54 75.47 103.23
CA ASN A 463 5.39 75.91 104.34
C ASN A 463 6.06 74.65 104.95
N PRO A 464 7.40 74.56 105.10
CA PRO A 464 8.09 73.27 105.27
C PRO A 464 7.98 72.59 106.64
N GLN A 465 7.09 73.00 107.54
CA GLN A 465 7.11 72.53 108.95
C GLN A 465 5.75 72.12 109.52
N THR A 466 4.86 71.49 108.73
CA THR A 466 3.60 70.95 109.27
C THR A 466 3.17 69.62 108.67
N GLU A 467 2.43 68.85 109.47
CA GLU A 467 1.74 67.58 109.19
C GLU A 467 0.91 67.58 107.88
N GLN A 468 0.56 68.76 107.37
CA GLN A 468 -0.14 68.97 106.10
C GLN A 468 0.70 68.59 104.87
N ALA A 469 2.04 68.70 104.94
CA ALA A 469 2.92 68.32 103.83
C ALA A 469 2.94 66.81 103.58
N ILE A 470 2.79 66.01 104.65
CA ILE A 470 2.76 64.54 104.57
C ILE A 470 1.41 64.08 103.97
N LYS A 471 0.29 64.67 104.39
CA LYS A 471 -1.05 64.38 103.83
C LYS A 471 -1.16 64.67 102.32
N ASN A 472 -0.46 65.70 101.83
CA ASN A 472 -0.48 66.04 100.40
C ASN A 472 0.37 65.07 99.56
N ILE A 473 1.46 64.52 100.11
CA ILE A 473 2.25 63.48 99.44
C ILE A 473 1.42 62.21 99.28
N ASP A 474 0.70 61.79 100.32
CA ASP A 474 -0.17 60.61 100.25
C ASP A 474 -1.31 60.78 99.23
N LEU A 475 -1.83 61.99 99.07
CA LEU A 475 -2.85 62.30 98.06
C LEU A 475 -2.28 62.16 96.63
N VAL A 476 -1.08 62.68 96.37
CA VAL A 476 -0.42 62.57 95.06
C VAL A 476 -0.07 61.10 94.77
N LYS A 477 0.44 60.36 95.75
CA LYS A 477 0.70 58.91 95.62
C LYS A 477 -0.58 58.17 95.24
N LYS A 478 -1.70 58.47 95.92
CA LYS A 478 -2.99 57.84 95.66
C LYS A 478 -3.50 58.12 94.24
N GLN A 479 -3.40 59.37 93.79
CA GLN A 479 -3.82 59.75 92.44
C GLN A 479 -2.97 59.06 91.35
N VAL A 480 -1.66 58.94 91.55
CA VAL A 480 -0.78 58.22 90.63
C VAL A 480 -1.10 56.72 90.59
N ILE A 481 -1.32 56.09 91.75
CA ILE A 481 -1.70 54.68 91.83
C ILE A 481 -3.07 54.42 91.16
N ASP A 482 -4.05 55.29 91.37
CA ASP A 482 -5.39 55.15 90.76
C ASP A 482 -5.34 55.23 89.23
N VAL A 483 -4.47 56.09 88.67
CA VAL A 483 -4.24 56.15 87.21
C VAL A 483 -3.53 54.89 86.70
N MET A 484 -2.51 54.41 87.40
CA MET A 484 -1.76 53.21 87.00
C MET A 484 -2.66 51.96 87.02
N LYS A 485 -3.52 51.81 88.04
CA LYS A 485 -4.51 50.73 88.12
C LYS A 485 -5.55 50.79 87.00
N LYS A 486 -5.87 51.98 86.48
CA LYS A 486 -6.82 52.15 85.37
C LYS A 486 -6.23 51.77 84.02
N LEU A 487 -4.93 52.00 83.82
CA LEU A 487 -4.22 51.68 82.58
C LEU A 487 -3.71 50.24 82.54
N TYR A 488 -3.41 49.67 83.71
CA TYR A 488 -2.84 48.33 83.86
C TYR A 488 -3.57 47.55 84.98
N PRO A 489 -4.81 47.11 84.76
CA PRO A 489 -5.67 46.55 85.82
C PRO A 489 -5.17 45.25 86.43
N ASN A 490 -4.20 44.58 85.80
CA ASN A 490 -3.67 43.29 86.22
C ASN A 490 -2.26 43.36 86.85
N GLU A 491 -1.71 44.56 87.00
CA GLU A 491 -0.38 44.81 87.59
C GLU A 491 -0.51 45.23 89.07
N ASN A 492 0.34 44.71 89.95
CA ASN A 492 0.28 45.01 91.39
C ASN A 492 1.21 46.17 91.76
N PHE A 493 0.63 47.36 91.99
CA PHE A 493 1.35 48.61 92.24
C PHE A 493 1.58 48.94 93.74
N GLU A 494 1.48 47.96 94.63
CA GLU A 494 1.57 48.16 96.09
C GLU A 494 2.93 48.67 96.60
N TYR A 495 3.98 48.65 95.78
CA TYR A 495 5.34 49.00 96.19
C TYR A 495 5.99 50.07 95.29
N LEU A 496 5.33 51.21 95.14
CA LEU A 496 5.94 52.40 94.53
C LEU A 496 6.67 53.23 95.60
N ASN A 497 8.00 53.24 95.52
CA ASN A 497 8.82 54.17 96.31
C ASN A 497 8.84 55.54 95.63
N PHE A 498 8.53 56.58 96.41
CA PHE A 498 8.62 57.97 95.98
C PHE A 498 9.68 58.65 96.85
N ASP A 499 10.86 58.87 96.28
CA ASP A 499 11.91 59.63 96.96
C ASP A 499 11.75 61.12 96.62
N LEU A 500 11.60 61.96 97.65
CA LEU A 500 11.52 63.41 97.53
C LEU A 500 12.85 64.01 97.98
N TYR A 501 13.61 64.55 97.02
CA TYR A 501 14.88 65.23 97.32
C TYR A 501 14.67 66.74 97.37
N PHE A 502 14.99 67.36 98.51
CA PHE A 502 15.03 68.81 98.66
C PHE A 502 16.43 69.32 98.31
N ILE A 503 16.55 70.06 97.21
CA ILE A 503 17.83 70.69 96.82
C ILE A 503 17.79 72.15 97.25
N ARG A 504 18.73 72.56 98.11
CA ARG A 504 18.90 73.95 98.54
C ARG A 504 19.69 74.71 97.47
N SER A 505 19.01 75.56 96.70
CA SER A 505 19.70 76.53 95.85
C SER A 505 20.34 77.62 96.72
N SER A 506 21.64 77.86 96.54
CA SER A 506 22.38 78.93 97.21
C SER A 506 22.45 80.14 96.27
N ASN A 507 22.23 81.33 96.84
CA ASN A 507 22.30 82.67 96.25
C ASN A 507 20.97 83.25 95.75
N ASP A 508 20.14 83.77 96.66
CA ASP A 508 19.67 85.16 96.57
C ASP A 508 19.01 85.63 97.88
N THR A 509 19.12 86.92 98.18
CA THR A 509 18.74 87.56 99.45
C THR A 509 17.26 87.98 99.52
N ALA A 510 16.40 87.44 98.65
CA ALA A 510 14.95 87.63 98.70
C ALA A 510 14.21 86.38 98.21
N GLY A 511 13.74 85.55 99.15
CA GLY A 511 12.88 84.39 98.88
C GLY A 511 13.60 83.04 98.89
N ARG A 512 13.11 82.10 99.72
CA ARG A 512 13.59 80.70 99.75
C ARG A 512 12.97 79.95 98.57
N PHE A 513 13.79 79.43 97.65
CA PHE A 513 13.33 78.56 96.56
C PHE A 513 13.57 77.09 96.91
N TYR A 514 12.56 76.26 96.69
CA TYR A 514 12.65 74.80 96.78
C TYR A 514 12.26 74.20 95.42
N SER A 515 13.13 73.39 94.84
CA SER A 515 12.80 72.50 93.72
C SER A 515 12.61 71.08 94.27
N TYR A 516 11.66 70.34 93.72
CA TYR A 516 11.42 68.93 94.05
C TYR A 516 11.62 68.06 92.81
N ASN A 517 12.33 66.94 92.99
CA ASN A 517 12.39 65.84 92.03
C ASN A 517 11.58 64.67 92.59
N VAL A 518 10.77 64.02 91.76
CA VAL A 518 10.06 62.79 92.10
C VAL A 518 10.69 61.64 91.34
N LYS A 519 11.41 60.77 92.05
CA LYS A 519 11.88 59.50 91.48
C LYS A 519 10.81 58.44 91.73
N VAL A 520 10.38 57.76 90.68
CA VAL A 520 9.44 56.63 90.75
C VAL A 520 10.16 55.39 90.27
N SER A 521 10.39 54.44 91.16
CA SER A 521 11.04 53.16 90.85
C SER A 521 10.12 51.99 91.19
N SER A 522 10.07 50.99 90.30
CA SER A 522 9.43 49.69 90.55
C SER A 522 10.50 48.60 90.62
N ILE A 523 10.18 47.48 91.28
CA ILE A 523 11.11 46.40 91.64
C ILE A 523 11.80 45.75 90.42
N ASN A 524 11.30 45.96 89.19
CA ASN A 524 11.86 45.34 87.98
C ASN A 524 12.22 46.29 86.83
N THR A 525 12.21 47.62 87.02
CA THR A 525 12.70 48.58 86.01
C THR A 525 12.93 49.96 86.65
N ASP A 526 14.13 50.52 86.47
CA ASP A 526 14.40 51.92 86.82
C ASP A 526 13.80 52.84 85.76
N PHE A 527 12.76 53.59 86.12
CA PHE A 527 12.26 54.69 85.31
C PHE A 527 12.91 56.00 85.77
N TYR A 528 13.82 56.53 84.96
CA TYR A 528 14.41 57.85 85.21
C TYR A 528 13.49 58.93 84.65
N VAL A 529 12.75 59.61 85.52
CA VAL A 529 12.02 60.83 85.17
C VAL A 529 12.84 62.02 85.64
N GLY A 530 13.74 62.50 84.79
CA GLY A 530 14.48 63.73 85.05
C GLY A 530 13.73 64.93 84.51
N GLU A 531 12.92 65.59 85.34
CA GLU A 531 12.42 66.94 85.02
C GLU A 531 12.70 67.90 86.17
N THR A 532 13.44 68.96 85.87
CA THR A 532 13.71 70.05 86.80
C THR A 532 12.57 71.07 86.70
N PHE A 533 11.65 71.08 87.65
CA PHE A 533 10.62 72.11 87.74
C PHE A 533 11.20 73.38 88.40
N ILE A 534 11.47 74.42 87.60
CA ILE A 534 11.79 75.76 88.08
C ILE A 534 10.54 76.62 87.90
N SER A 535 9.89 77.03 89.00
CA SER A 535 8.84 78.05 88.94
C SER A 535 9.45 79.45 89.10
N ASN A 536 9.19 80.33 88.12
CA ASN A 536 9.62 81.72 88.13
C ASN A 536 8.38 82.61 88.24
N PHE A 537 8.28 83.41 89.32
CA PHE A 537 7.19 84.38 89.50
C PHE A 537 7.71 85.82 89.34
N SER A 538 7.76 86.31 88.11
CA SER A 538 7.35 87.69 87.79
C SER A 538 7.15 87.87 86.27
N LYS A 539 5.98 88.41 85.90
CA LYS A 539 5.51 88.94 84.60
C LYS A 539 5.77 88.15 83.30
N GLN A 540 4.66 87.86 82.60
CA GLN A 540 4.48 87.48 81.18
C GLN A 540 5.75 87.41 80.28
N ARG A 541 6.09 86.21 79.77
CA ARG A 541 6.12 85.83 78.32
C ARG A 541 6.85 84.50 78.08
N GLU A 542 6.25 83.75 77.15
CA GLU A 542 6.76 82.70 76.24
C GLU A 542 7.70 81.59 76.73
N TRP A 543 7.23 80.36 76.49
CA TRP A 543 7.92 79.10 76.65
C TRP A 543 8.94 78.87 75.54
N LYS A 544 10.15 78.43 75.90
CA LYS A 544 11.11 77.87 74.96
C LYS A 544 11.64 76.55 75.49
N ILE A 545 11.22 75.45 74.86
CA ILE A 545 11.79 74.13 75.07
C ILE A 545 13.02 74.01 74.16
N ARG A 546 14.18 73.71 74.73
CA ARG A 546 15.35 73.19 73.98
C ARG A 546 15.45 71.70 74.28
N TYR A 547 15.57 70.91 73.22
CA TYR A 547 15.82 69.46 73.26
C TYR A 547 17.17 69.13 73.88
#